data_AF-A0A938Q4X4-F1
#
_entry.id   AF-A0A938Q4X4-F1
#
_cell.length_a   1.000
_cell.length_b   1.000
_cell.length_c   1.000
_cell.angle_alpha   90.00
_cell.angle_beta   90.00
_cell.angle_gamma   90.00
#
_symmetry.space_group_name_H-M   'P 1'
#
loop_
_entity.id
_entity.type
_entity.pdbx_description
1 polymer ?
#
loop_
_entity_poly.entity_id
_entity_poly.type
_entity_poly.pdbx_seq_one_letter_code
_entity_poly.pdbx_strand_id
1 'polypeptide(L)' 'MTRKSALRHFGRKCMSCEFVPRVDSQLEVHHLYPLADGGERVTRIETDVAVLCANCHRLAHSANPPLTVEILRGLHLRKG' A
#
# COMPACT_ATOMS: atom_id res chain seq x y z
N MET A 1 -4.03 -1.62 -14.35
CA MET A 1 -3.00 -2.27 -13.50
C MET A 1 -3.64 -3.42 -12.73
N THR A 2 -2.92 -4.53 -12.48
CA THR A 2 -3.44 -5.66 -11.69
C THR A 2 -2.67 -5.81 -10.38
N ARG A 3 -3.31 -6.43 -9.38
CA ARG A 3 -2.64 -6.80 -8.12
C ARG A 3 -1.35 -7.61 -8.37
N LYS A 4 -1.41 -8.56 -9.30
CA LYS A 4 -0.26 -9.40 -9.67
C LYS A 4 0.88 -8.59 -10.30
N SER A 5 0.57 -7.55 -11.09
CA SER A 5 1.62 -6.68 -11.65
C SER A 5 2.29 -5.81 -10.59
N ALA A 6 1.54 -5.28 -9.62
CA ALA A 6 2.10 -4.51 -8.53
C ALA A 6 3.05 -5.36 -7.66
N LEU A 7 2.63 -6.57 -7.27
CA LEU A 7 3.47 -7.49 -6.49
C LEU A 7 4.73 -7.93 -7.25
N ARG A 8 4.67 -8.06 -8.58
CA ARG A 8 5.85 -8.36 -9.40
C ARG A 8 6.82 -7.18 -9.46
N HIS A 9 6.30 -5.96 -9.53
CA HIS A 9 7.10 -4.74 -9.63
C HIS A 9 7.77 -4.37 -8.30
N PHE A 10 7.00 -4.32 -7.21
CA PHE A 10 7.48 -3.92 -5.89
C PHE A 10 8.08 -5.06 -5.06
N GLY A 11 7.93 -6.30 -5.53
CA GLY A 11 8.26 -7.49 -4.76
C GLY A 11 7.18 -7.87 -3.75
N ARG A 12 7.37 -9.02 -3.11
CA ARG A 12 6.45 -9.58 -2.12
C ARG A 12 6.86 -9.14 -0.71
N LYS A 13 6.80 -7.84 -0.44
CA LYS A 13 7.12 -7.26 0.88
C LYS A 13 6.24 -6.03 1.13
N CYS A 14 5.79 -5.86 2.38
CA CYS A 14 5.09 -4.64 2.78
C CYS A 14 6.04 -3.43 2.66
N MET A 15 5.62 -2.40 1.93
CA MET A 15 6.40 -1.18 1.73
C MET A 15 6.48 -0.32 2.99
N SER A 16 5.64 -0.58 4.00
CA SER A 16 5.64 0.13 5.29
C SER A 16 6.47 -0.57 6.36
N CYS A 17 6.09 -1.79 6.74
CA CYS A 17 6.68 -2.50 7.88
C CYS A 17 7.65 -3.62 7.50
N GLU A 18 7.99 -3.75 6.21
CA GLU A 18 8.87 -4.80 5.69
C GLU A 18 8.40 -6.25 5.89
N PHE A 19 7.15 -6.44 6.33
CA PHE A 19 6.56 -7.77 6.45
C PHE A 19 6.63 -8.55 5.13
N VAL A 20 7.22 -9.75 5.18
CA VAL A 20 7.27 -10.71 4.08
C VAL A 20 6.11 -11.71 4.27
N PRO A 21 5.21 -11.87 3.29
CA PRO A 21 4.07 -12.76 3.42
C PRO A 21 4.48 -14.23 3.30
N ARG A 22 3.71 -15.13 3.94
CA ARG A 22 3.78 -16.58 3.66
C ARG A 22 2.99 -16.95 2.41
N VAL A 23 1.88 -16.27 2.18
CA VAL A 23 1.04 -16.42 0.99
C VAL A 23 0.71 -15.04 0.41
N ASP A 24 0.67 -14.92 -0.91
CA ASP A 24 0.51 -13.63 -1.59
C ASP A 24 -0.70 -12.86 -1.06
N SER A 25 -1.80 -13.52 -0.68
CA SER A 25 -3.04 -12.89 -0.16
C SER A 25 -2.86 -12.07 1.12
N GLN A 26 -1.72 -12.17 1.82
CA GLN A 26 -1.41 -11.32 2.99
C GLN A 26 -0.92 -9.90 2.62
N LEU A 27 -0.73 -9.63 1.31
CA LEU A 27 -0.43 -8.30 0.78
C LEU A 27 -1.62 -7.74 0.01
N GLU A 28 -1.81 -6.43 0.10
CA GLU A 28 -2.91 -5.68 -0.48
C GLU A 28 -2.33 -4.50 -1.25
N VAL A 29 -2.97 -4.15 -2.38
CA VAL A 29 -2.58 -2.98 -3.19
C VAL A 29 -3.44 -1.81 -2.75
N HIS A 30 -2.78 -0.80 -2.21
CA HIS A 30 -3.39 0.44 -1.73
C HIS A 30 -3.26 1.52 -2.79
N HIS A 31 -4.35 2.19 -3.15
CA HIS A 31 -4.32 3.32 -4.09
C HIS A 31 -4.03 4.62 -3.33
N LEU A 32 -3.02 5.35 -3.76
CA LEU A 32 -2.58 6.62 -3.14
C LEU A 32 -3.48 7.79 -3.52
N TYR A 33 -4.21 7.67 -4.63
CA TYR A 33 -5.19 8.63 -5.10
C TYR A 33 -6.57 7.95 -5.18
N PRO A 34 -7.63 8.54 -4.58
CA PRO A 34 -8.98 8.03 -4.75
C PRO A 34 -9.38 8.03 -6.22
N LEU A 35 -9.89 6.91 -6.74
CA LEU A 35 -10.36 6.80 -8.12
C LEU A 35 -11.66 7.59 -8.37
N ALA A 36 -12.28 8.16 -7.32
CA ALA A 36 -13.61 8.75 -7.37
C ALA A 36 -13.64 10.22 -7.87
N ASP A 37 -12.51 10.93 -7.88
CA ASP A 37 -12.49 12.40 -8.09
C ASP A 37 -12.14 12.88 -9.51
N GLY A 38 -12.39 12.06 -10.54
CA GLY A 38 -12.63 12.56 -11.90
C GLY A 38 -11.52 12.31 -12.93
N GLY A 39 -11.92 11.62 -13.99
CA GLY A 39 -11.18 11.43 -15.24
C GLY A 39 -10.75 9.98 -15.52
N GLU A 40 -10.81 9.56 -16.79
CA GLU A 40 -10.12 8.34 -17.25
C GLU A 40 -8.61 8.51 -17.01
N ARG A 41 -8.10 7.89 -15.94
CA ARG A 41 -6.66 7.83 -15.66
C ARG A 41 -6.20 6.38 -15.67
N VAL A 42 -5.15 6.11 -16.45
CA VAL A 42 -4.40 4.86 -16.35
C VAL A 42 -3.62 4.88 -15.04
N THR A 43 -3.96 3.98 -14.12
CA THR A 43 -3.21 3.80 -12.86
C THR A 43 -1.78 3.36 -13.16
N ARG A 44 -0.80 4.18 -12.78
CA ARG A 44 0.63 3.88 -12.87
C ARG A 44 1.08 3.08 -11.64
N ILE A 45 1.78 1.97 -11.86
CA ILE A 45 2.19 1.09 -10.76
C ILE A 45 3.11 1.86 -9.80
N GLU A 46 4.07 2.59 -10.36
CA GLU A 46 5.18 3.25 -9.67
C GLU A 46 4.72 4.37 -8.74
N THR A 47 3.68 5.12 -9.14
CA THR A 47 3.30 6.38 -8.50
C THR A 47 1.93 6.38 -7.86
N ASP A 48 1.03 5.49 -8.27
CA ASP A 48 -0.38 5.58 -7.88
C ASP A 48 -0.78 4.53 -6.84
N VAL A 49 0.11 3.57 -6.55
CA VAL A 49 -0.15 2.51 -5.58
C VAL A 49 1.01 2.17 -4.67
N ALA A 50 0.68 1.54 -3.55
CA ALA A 50 1.62 0.90 -2.64
C ALA A 50 1.21 -0.55 -2.35
N VAL A 51 2.19 -1.41 -2.05
CA VAL A 51 1.96 -2.77 -1.56
C VAL A 51 2.09 -2.77 -0.04
N LEU A 52 1.00 -3.08 0.66
CA LEU A 52 0.92 -3.09 2.13
C LEU A 52 0.49 -4.47 2.64
N CYS A 53 0.87 -4.85 3.86
CA CYS A 53 0.22 -5.98 4.51
C CYS A 53 -1.19 -5.56 5.00
N ALA A 54 -2.06 -6.54 5.26
CA ALA A 54 -3.44 -6.28 5.70
C ALA A 54 -3.54 -5.33 6.92
N ASN A 55 -2.57 -5.37 7.83
CA ASN A 55 -2.54 -4.49 9.00
C ASN A 55 -2.16 -3.05 8.64
N CYS A 56 -1.10 -2.86 7.86
CA CYS A 56 -0.72 -1.52 7.39
C CYS A 56 -1.78 -0.92 6.46
N HIS A 57 -2.46 -1.74 5.66
CA HIS A 57 -3.53 -1.27 4.80
C HIS A 57 -4.74 -0.77 5.60
N ARG A 58 -5.19 -1.53 6.60
CA ARG A 58 -6.21 -1.05 7.55
C ARG A 58 -5.78 0.21 8.29
N LEU A 59 -4.52 0.29 8.72
CA LEU A 59 -3.99 1.47 9.40
C LEU A 59 -3.94 2.69 8.48
N ALA A 60 -3.64 2.52 7.18
CA ALA A 60 -3.74 3.60 6.21
C ALA A 60 -5.15 4.19 6.20
N HIS A 61 -6.16 3.31 6.15
CA HIS A 61 -7.57 3.68 6.13
C HIS A 61 -8.14 4.09 7.50
N SER A 62 -7.34 4.19 8.56
CA SER A 62 -7.81 4.73 9.84
C SER A 62 -7.94 6.26 9.84
N ALA A 63 -7.59 6.92 8.72
CA ALA A 63 -7.72 8.36 8.50
C ALA A 63 -8.33 8.63 7.12
N ASN A 64 -8.88 9.84 6.95
CA ASN A 64 -9.37 10.34 5.65
C ASN A 64 -8.83 11.75 5.41
N PRO A 65 -7.95 11.98 4.40
CA PRO A 65 -7.42 10.98 3.47
C PRO A 65 -6.56 9.89 4.15
N PRO A 66 -6.37 8.71 3.52
CA PRO A 66 -5.55 7.64 4.08
C PRO A 66 -4.14 8.09 4.46
N LEU A 67 -3.58 7.50 5.52
CA LEU A 67 -2.20 7.78 5.93
C LEU A 67 -1.21 7.33 4.84
N THR A 68 -0.19 8.15 4.58
CA THR A 68 0.85 7.84 3.60
C THR A 68 1.75 6.70 4.09
N VAL A 69 2.41 6.01 3.16
CA VAL A 69 3.40 4.96 3.50
C VAL A 69 4.51 5.52 4.40
N GLU A 70 4.89 6.78 4.21
CA GLU A 70 5.90 7.47 5.04
C GLU A 70 5.43 7.63 6.50
N ILE A 71 4.19 8.06 6.72
CA ILE A 71 3.60 8.14 8.06
C ILE A 71 3.56 6.74 8.70
N LEU A 72 3.09 5.74 7.96
CA LEU A 72 3.01 4.36 8.47
C LEU A 72 4.38 3.81 8.90
N ARG A 73 5.44 4.06 8.11
CA ARG A 73 6.82 3.71 8.47
C ARG A 73 7.21 4.34 9.81
N GLY A 74 6.90 5.62 10.02
CA GLY A 74 7.16 6.33 11.28
C GLY A 74 6.45 5.71 12.49
N LEU A 75 5.24 5.18 12.30
CA LEU A 75 4.48 4.53 13.37
C LEU A 75 5.10 3.20 13.82
N HIS A 76 5.80 2.49 12.94
CA HIS A 76 6.50 1.25 13.25
C HIS A 76 7.87 1.48 13.93
N LEU A 77 8.40 2.70 13.88
CA LEU A 77 9.67 3.08 14.51
C LEU A 77 9.55 3.36 16.02
N ARG A 78 8.36 3.22 16.61
CA ARG A 78 8.19 3.28 18.06
C ARG A 78 8.76 2.01 18.70
N LYS A 79 10.07 2.06 18.97
CA LYS A 79 10.70 1.23 19.98
C LYS A 79 10.04 1.54 21.32
N GLY A 80 9.51 0.51 21.97
CA GLY A 80 9.49 0.49 23.43
C GLY A 80 10.91 0.49 23.97
#